data_AF-A0A6B3I6W6-F1
#
_entry.id   AF-A0A6B3I6W6-F1
#
_cell.length_a   1.000
_cell.length_b   1.000
_cell.length_c   1.000
_cell.angle_alpha   90.00
_cell.angle_beta   90.00
_cell.angle_gamma   90.00
#
_symmetry.space_group_name_H-M   'P 1'
#
loop_
_entity.id
_entity.type
_entity.pdbx_description
1 polymer ?
#
loop_
_entity_poly.entity_id
_entity_poly.type
_entity_poly.pdbx_seq_one_letter_code
_entity_poly.pdbx_strand_id
1 'polypeptide(L)'
;DAAKGGYVLFEADGGEPQVLLIATGSEVHVAVEAREQLQAAGVPTRVVSMPSVEWFEEQDQGYKESVLPPSVKARVAVEAGIGLTWYRYVGDAGRIVSLEHFG
;
A
#
# COMPACT_ATOMS: atom_id res chain seq x y z
N ASP A 1 9.88 -10.00 -7.50
CA ASP A 1 8.45 -9.83 -7.14
C ASP A 1 7.67 -8.84 -7.98
N ALA A 2 8.26 -7.81 -8.59
CA ALA A 2 7.53 -6.86 -9.42
C ALA A 2 6.63 -7.48 -10.52
N ALA A 3 7.02 -8.63 -11.09
CA ALA A 3 6.22 -9.37 -12.06
C ALA A 3 4.87 -9.91 -11.51
N LYS A 4 4.69 -9.93 -10.18
CA LYS A 4 3.42 -10.27 -9.52
C LYS A 4 2.48 -9.07 -9.37
N GLY A 5 2.84 -7.91 -9.92
CA GLY A 5 2.03 -6.70 -9.93
C GLY A 5 2.05 -5.88 -8.64
N GLY A 6 2.02 -6.53 -7.48
CA GLY A 6 2.08 -5.91 -6.17
C GLY A 6 2.79 -6.78 -5.14
N TYR A 7 3.68 -6.19 -4.35
CA TYR A 7 4.50 -6.94 -3.41
C TYR A 7 4.92 -6.11 -2.19
N VAL A 8 5.27 -6.79 -1.10
CA VAL A 8 5.81 -6.17 0.11
C VAL A 8 7.23 -5.68 -0.20
N LEU A 9 7.42 -4.37 -0.22
CA LEU A 9 8.73 -3.76 -0.42
C LEU A 9 9.48 -3.66 0.92
N PHE A 10 8.78 -3.26 1.97
CA PHE A 10 9.28 -3.26 3.34
C PHE A 10 8.21 -3.79 4.28
N GLU A 11 8.58 -4.77 5.10
CA GLU A 11 7.70 -5.30 6.14
C GLU A 11 7.65 -4.35 7.36
N ALA A 12 6.62 -4.46 8.19
CA ALA A 12 6.60 -3.82 9.50
C ALA A 12 7.64 -4.46 10.45
N ASP A 13 8.32 -3.64 11.24
CA ASP A 13 9.15 -4.15 12.34
C ASP A 13 8.29 -4.33 13.60
N GLY A 14 8.68 -5.29 14.44
CA GLY A 14 8.02 -5.51 15.74
C GLY A 14 6.75 -6.37 15.70
N GLY A 15 6.38 -6.93 14.55
CA GLY A 15 5.30 -7.92 14.42
C GLY A 15 4.35 -7.65 13.26
N GLU A 16 3.09 -8.04 13.42
CA GLU A 16 2.03 -7.81 12.43
C GLU A 16 1.85 -6.31 12.14
N PRO A 17 1.73 -5.90 10.87
CA PRO A 17 1.53 -4.51 10.51
C PRO A 17 0.20 -3.99 11.04
N GLN A 18 0.22 -2.79 11.61
CA GLN A 18 -0.97 -2.05 12.00
C GLN A 18 -1.48 -1.16 10.85
N VAL A 19 -0.58 -0.75 9.94
CA VAL A 19 -0.88 0.10 8.79
C VAL A 19 -0.19 -0.43 7.53
N LEU A 20 -0.90 -0.39 6.39
CA LEU A 20 -0.34 -0.67 5.07
C LEU A 20 -0.27 0.61 4.25
N LEU A 21 0.91 0.94 3.73
CA LEU A 21 1.12 2.00 2.75
C LEU A 21 1.26 1.37 1.37
N ILE A 22 0.33 1.65 0.46
CA ILE A 22 0.30 1.12 -0.90
C ILE A 22 0.69 2.26 -1.84
N ALA A 23 1.77 2.09 -2.60
CA ALA A 23 2.26 3.16 -3.47
C ALA A 23 2.71 2.62 -4.83
N THR A 24 2.74 3.51 -5.82
CA THR A 24 3.13 3.22 -7.20
C THR A 24 4.19 4.20 -7.68
N GLY A 25 4.95 3.81 -8.70
CA GLY A 25 5.87 4.70 -9.41
C GLY A 25 6.77 5.55 -8.51
N SER A 26 6.72 6.86 -8.72
CA SER A 26 7.50 7.83 -7.94
C SER A 26 7.07 7.85 -6.48
N GLU A 27 5.80 7.66 -6.13
CA GLU A 27 5.31 7.87 -4.76
C GLU A 27 5.78 6.78 -3.78
N VAL A 28 6.40 5.71 -4.27
CA VAL A 28 6.99 4.67 -3.43
C VAL A 28 8.02 5.24 -2.46
N HIS A 29 8.87 6.21 -2.88
CA HIS A 29 9.85 6.81 -1.94
C HIS A 29 9.16 7.55 -0.80
N VAL A 30 8.06 8.26 -1.08
CA VAL A 30 7.26 8.97 -0.07
C VAL A 30 6.66 7.98 0.94
N ALA A 31 6.16 6.83 0.46
CA ALA A 31 5.64 5.78 1.34
C ALA A 31 6.73 5.16 2.23
N VAL A 32 7.96 5.03 1.72
CA VAL A 32 9.11 4.53 2.51
C VAL A 32 9.48 5.52 3.61
N GLU A 33 9.59 6.81 3.30
CA GLU A 33 9.88 7.85 4.31
C GLU A 33 8.75 7.93 5.36
N ALA A 34 7.49 7.80 4.95
CA ALA A 34 6.35 7.75 5.87
C ALA A 34 6.40 6.52 6.78
N ARG A 35 6.80 5.35 6.26
CA ARG A 35 7.03 4.14 7.08
C ARG A 35 8.08 4.42 8.15
N GLU A 36 9.21 5.02 7.82
CA GLU A 36 10.27 5.30 8.80
C GLU A 36 9.78 6.17 9.96
N GLN A 37 9.00 7.20 9.66
CA GLN A 37 8.42 8.08 10.68
C GLN A 37 7.38 7.35 11.56
N LEU A 38 6.49 6.55 10.95
CA LEU A 38 5.48 5.78 11.68
C LEU A 38 6.12 4.71 12.57
N GLN A 39 7.13 4.02 12.05
CA GLN A 39 7.95 3.07 12.78
C GLN A 39 8.64 3.71 13.99
N ALA A 40 9.26 4.88 13.82
CA ALA A 40 9.88 5.63 14.91
C ALA A 40 8.86 6.08 15.98
N ALA A 41 7.61 6.29 15.58
CA ALA A 41 6.49 6.57 16.48
C ALA A 41 5.87 5.30 17.13
N GLY A 42 6.42 4.11 16.85
CA GLY A 42 5.94 2.85 17.42
C GLY A 42 4.73 2.25 16.71
N VAL A 43 4.47 2.61 15.45
CA VAL A 43 3.41 2.04 14.62
C VAL A 43 4.03 1.07 13.60
N PRO A 44 3.88 -0.26 13.78
CA PRO A 44 4.34 -1.27 12.83
C PRO A 44 3.71 -1.03 11.46
N THR A 45 4.52 -0.65 10.47
CA THR A 45 4.03 -0.16 9.17
C THR A 45 4.68 -0.90 8.01
N ARG A 46 3.86 -1.45 7.13
CA ARG A 46 4.29 -2.14 5.90
C ARG A 46 4.19 -1.20 4.70
N VAL A 47 5.17 -1.29 3.79
CA VAL A 47 5.10 -0.66 2.45
C VAL A 47 4.89 -1.73 1.39
N VAL A 48 3.88 -1.53 0.56
CA VAL A 48 3.54 -2.33 -0.62
C VAL A 48 3.81 -1.49 -1.87
N SER A 49 4.67 -1.99 -2.75
CA SER A 49 4.85 -1.44 -4.10
C SER A 49 3.87 -2.12 -5.04
N MET A 50 3.05 -1.35 -5.76
CA MET A 50 1.99 -1.85 -6.63
C MET A 50 2.16 -1.36 -8.09
N PRO A 51 3.24 -1.74 -8.80
CA PRO A 51 3.48 -1.28 -10.18
C PRO A 51 2.44 -1.71 -11.22
N SER A 52 1.68 -2.79 -10.98
CA SER A 52 0.61 -3.24 -11.89
C SER A 52 -0.52 -3.90 -11.10
N VAL A 53 -1.64 -3.20 -11.02
CA VAL A 53 -2.83 -3.68 -10.33
C VAL A 53 -3.43 -4.88 -11.06
N GLU A 54 -3.40 -4.87 -12.39
CA GLU A 54 -3.90 -5.94 -13.25
C GLU A 54 -3.16 -7.25 -12.97
N TRP A 55 -1.82 -7.21 -12.95
CA TRP A 55 -1.03 -8.40 -12.65
C TRP A 55 -1.19 -8.86 -11.21
N PHE A 56 -1.41 -7.94 -10.28
CA PHE A 56 -1.69 -8.29 -8.89
C PHE A 56 -3.03 -9.02 -8.74
N GLU A 57 -4.05 -8.57 -9.46
CA GLU A 57 -5.38 -9.19 -9.43
C GLU A 57 -5.41 -10.61 -10.02
N GLU A 58 -4.54 -10.90 -10.98
CA GLU A 58 -4.33 -12.24 -11.54
C GLU A 58 -3.68 -13.23 -10.57
N GLN A 59 -3.08 -12.74 -9.47
CA GLN A 59 -2.48 -13.61 -8.47
C GLN A 59 -3.55 -14.37 -7.66
N ASP A 60 -3.15 -15.53 -7.13
CA ASP A 60 -4.02 -16.32 -6.26
C ASP A 60 -4.39 -15.55 -4.97
N GLN A 61 -5.51 -15.94 -4.37
CA GLN A 61 -6.03 -15.27 -3.18
C GLN A 61 -5.04 -15.30 -2.01
N GLY A 62 -4.30 -16.40 -1.83
CA GLY A 62 -3.32 -16.54 -0.76
C GLY A 62 -2.17 -15.54 -0.92
N TYR A 63 -1.69 -15.34 -2.15
CA TYR A 63 -0.71 -14.30 -2.43
C TYR A 63 -1.25 -12.90 -2.16
N LYS A 64 -2.45 -12.58 -2.68
CA LYS A 64 -3.07 -11.26 -2.45
C LYS A 64 -3.25 -10.95 -0.97
N GLU A 65 -3.69 -11.94 -0.17
CA GLU A 65 -3.83 -11.80 1.28
C GLU A 65 -2.49 -11.71 2.01
N SER A 66 -1.44 -12.37 1.52
CA SER A 66 -0.10 -12.22 2.10
C SER A 66 0.46 -10.81 1.93
N VAL A 67 0.12 -10.12 0.82
CA VAL A 67 0.54 -8.73 0.55
C VAL A 67 -0.38 -7.72 1.24
N LEU A 68 -1.70 -7.91 1.15
CA LEU A 68 -2.73 -7.05 1.72
C LEU A 68 -3.64 -7.81 2.71
N PRO A 69 -3.16 -8.16 3.92
CA PRO A 69 -3.92 -8.95 4.88
C PRO A 69 -5.29 -8.33 5.17
N PRO A 70 -6.39 -9.10 5.08
CA PRO A 70 -7.74 -8.57 5.25
C PRO A 70 -8.03 -8.09 6.68
N SER A 71 -7.25 -8.56 7.66
CA SER A 71 -7.25 -8.13 9.06
C SER A 71 -6.77 -6.69 9.25
N VAL A 72 -5.89 -6.18 8.38
CA VAL A 72 -5.34 -4.83 8.48
C VAL A 72 -6.18 -3.87 7.65
N LYS A 73 -7.08 -3.15 8.32
CA LYS A 73 -8.01 -2.20 7.69
C LYS A 73 -7.43 -0.80 7.49
N ALA A 74 -6.45 -0.41 8.30
CA ALA A 74 -5.77 0.87 8.14
C ALA A 74 -4.83 0.79 6.92
N ARG A 75 -5.28 1.36 5.81
CA ARG A 75 -4.58 1.33 4.52
C ARG A 75 -4.54 2.74 3.94
N VAL A 76 -3.39 3.14 3.42
CA VAL A 76 -3.21 4.40 2.71
C VAL A 76 -2.67 4.12 1.32
N ALA A 77 -3.41 4.48 0.29
CA ALA A 77 -2.89 4.50 -1.08
C ALA A 77 -2.25 5.86 -1.37
N VAL A 78 -1.09 5.88 -2.03
CA VAL A 78 -0.35 7.08 -2.38
C VAL A 78 0.04 7.02 -3.85
N GLU A 79 -0.55 7.91 -4.65
CA GLU A 79 -0.29 8.02 -6.08
C GLU A 79 -0.54 9.46 -6.54
N ALA A 80 0.34 10.01 -7.38
CA ALA A 80 0.15 11.31 -8.02
C ALA A 80 -0.84 11.19 -9.20
N GLY A 81 -2.05 10.73 -8.91
CA GLY A 81 -3.14 10.47 -9.85
C GLY A 81 -4.50 10.51 -9.16
N ILE A 82 -5.57 10.25 -9.92
CA ILE A 82 -6.94 10.24 -9.39
C ILE A 82 -7.16 9.06 -8.43
N GLY A 83 -7.79 9.30 -7.29
CA GLY A 83 -7.97 8.27 -6.26
C GLY A 83 -9.00 7.17 -6.60
N LEU A 84 -9.80 7.35 -7.64
CA LEU A 84 -10.97 6.51 -7.95
C LEU A 84 -10.68 4.99 -7.95
N THR A 85 -9.54 4.57 -8.47
CA THR A 85 -9.17 3.15 -8.60
C THR A 85 -8.69 2.54 -7.27
N TRP A 86 -8.32 3.36 -6.30
CA TRP A 86 -7.71 2.91 -5.04
C TRP A 86 -8.71 2.48 -3.97
N TYR A 87 -9.97 2.92 -4.06
CA TYR A 87 -11.02 2.59 -3.08
C TYR A 87 -11.18 1.07 -2.85
N ARG A 88 -11.01 0.26 -3.90
CA ARG A 88 -11.06 -1.21 -3.79
C ARG A 88 -9.97 -1.79 -2.87
N TYR A 89 -8.80 -1.17 -2.82
CA TYR A 89 -7.64 -1.68 -2.06
C TYR A 89 -7.60 -1.12 -0.65
N VAL A 90 -7.99 0.14 -0.45
CA VAL A 90 -7.96 0.78 0.87
C VAL A 90 -9.19 0.47 1.72
N GLY A 91 -10.31 0.10 1.09
CA GLY A 91 -11.55 -0.24 1.77
C GLY A 91 -12.25 0.95 2.43
N ASP A 92 -13.14 0.66 3.38
CA ASP A 92 -14.00 1.62 4.08
C ASP A 92 -13.26 2.44 5.16
N ALA A 93 -12.25 1.85 5.80
CA ALA A 93 -11.44 2.50 6.82
C ALA A 93 -10.23 3.28 6.25
N GLY A 94 -9.91 3.09 4.97
CA GLY A 94 -8.68 3.56 4.35
C GLY A 94 -8.67 5.04 3.96
N ARG A 95 -7.51 5.52 3.52
CA ARG A 95 -7.29 6.88 2.98
C ARG A 95 -6.53 6.81 1.66
N ILE A 96 -6.67 7.85 0.85
CA ILE A 96 -6.02 7.95 -0.46
C ILE A 96 -5.38 9.34 -0.55
N VAL A 97 -4.06 9.37 -0.73
CA VAL A 97 -3.31 10.57 -1.07
C VAL A 97 -3.23 10.61 -2.60
N SER A 98 -3.96 11.55 -3.20
CA SER A 98 -4.27 11.61 -4.63
C SER A 98 -4.47 13.05 -5.11
N LEU A 99 -4.59 13.23 -6.42
CA LEU A 99 -4.89 14.51 -7.06
C LEU A 99 -6.25 14.44 -7.76
N GLU A 100 -7.22 15.18 -7.22
CA GLU A 100 -8.62 15.20 -7.70
C GLU A 100 -8.92 16.36 -8.66
N HIS A 101 -7.88 17.08 -9.08
CA HIS A 101 -7.97 18.27 -9.93
C HIS A 101 -6.76 18.37 -10.87
N PHE A 102 -6.88 19.22 -11.89
CA PHE A 102 -5.75 19.59 -12.74
C PHE A 102 -4.76 20.49 -11.97
N GLY A 103 -3.50 20.52 -12.42
CA GLY A 103 -2.42 21.31 -11.80
C GLY A 103 -2.63 22.81 -11.77
#